data_AF-A0A815S8E4-F1
#
_entry.id   AF-A0A815S8E4-F1
#
_cell.length_a   1.000
_cell.length_b   1.000
_cell.length_c   1.000
_cell.angle_alpha   90.00
_cell.angle_beta   90.00
_cell.angle_gamma   90.00
#
_symmetry.space_group_name_H-M   'P 1'
#
loop_
_entity.id
_entity.type
_entity.pdbx_description
1 polymer ?
#
loop_
_entity_poly.entity_id
_entity_poly.type
_entity_poly.pdbx_seq_one_letter_code
_entity_poly.pdbx_strand_id
1 'polypeptide(L)'
;MKLVFLAKDAKKLKEKITKLSTTLHIDNEEFLDASMQLICSIDSRVFQELNTLLCSETRGQGQLELLSFRDVAEGDETLNDLHEEKTND
;
A
#
# COMPACT_ATOMS: atom_id res chain seq x y z
N MET A 1 0.19 0.19 0.39
CA MET A 1 0.39 1.15 -0.71
C MET A 1 -0.20 0.61 -2.01
N LYS A 2 -0.68 1.48 -2.89
CA LYS A 2 -1.28 1.11 -4.19
C LYS A 2 -0.49 1.75 -5.31
N LEU A 3 -0.10 0.95 -6.29
CA LEU A 3 0.55 1.39 -7.52
C LEU A 3 -0.38 1.09 -8.70
N VAL A 4 -0.52 2.04 -9.61
CA VAL A 4 -1.24 1.85 -10.87
C VAL A 4 -0.33 2.28 -12.01
N PHE A 5 -0.03 1.38 -12.93
CA PHE A 5 0.84 1.65 -14.08
C PHE A 5 0.46 0.78 -15.27
N LEU A 6 1.08 0.98 -16.43
CA LEU A 6 0.79 0.15 -17.62
C LEU A 6 1.35 -1.26 -17.45
N ALA A 7 0.59 -2.27 -17.85
CA ALA A 7 0.98 -3.68 -17.73
C ALA A 7 2.33 -4.01 -18.41
N LYS A 8 2.68 -3.28 -19.47
CA LYS A 8 3.98 -3.40 -20.18
C LYS A 8 5.19 -3.03 -19.31
N ASP A 9 5.01 -2.11 -18.37
CA ASP A 9 6.07 -1.58 -17.50
C ASP A 9 6.18 -2.36 -16.18
N ALA A 10 5.18 -3.20 -15.88
CA ALA A 10 5.06 -3.98 -14.66
C ALA A 10 6.31 -4.79 -14.31
N LYS A 11 6.81 -5.56 -15.27
CA LYS A 11 7.96 -6.45 -15.04
C LYS A 11 9.19 -5.66 -14.61
N LYS A 12 9.47 -4.56 -15.31
CA LYS A 12 10.62 -3.69 -15.06
C LYS A 12 10.49 -2.94 -13.74
N LEU A 13 9.27 -2.47 -13.43
CA LEU A 13 8.96 -1.82 -12.16
C LEU A 13 9.14 -2.78 -10.99
N LYS A 14 8.50 -3.95 -11.01
CA LYS A 14 8.62 -4.95 -9.93
C LYS A 14 10.08 -5.28 -9.61
N GLU A 15 10.90 -5.56 -10.64
CA GLU A 15 12.34 -5.82 -10.43
C GLU A 15 13.08 -4.67 -9.75
N LYS A 16 12.76 -3.41 -10.12
CA LYS A 16 13.38 -2.23 -9.51
C LYS A 16 12.89 -1.99 -8.09
N ILE A 17 11.60 -2.20 -7.82
CA ILE A 17 11.00 -2.05 -6.49
C ILE A 17 11.59 -3.09 -5.52
N THR A 18 11.71 -4.35 -5.96
CA THR A 18 12.36 -5.42 -5.18
C THR A 18 13.83 -5.12 -4.90
N LYS A 19 14.53 -4.42 -5.81
CA LYS A 19 15.92 -3.96 -5.58
C LYS A 19 16.01 -2.78 -4.61
N LEU A 20 15.00 -1.93 -4.59
CA LEU A 20 14.92 -0.78 -3.68
C LEU A 20 14.60 -1.19 -2.25
N SER A 21 13.77 -2.22 -2.08
CA SER A 21 13.33 -2.66 -0.77
C SER A 21 13.35 -4.18 -0.67
N THR A 22 14.15 -4.68 0.27
CA THR A 22 14.21 -6.09 0.66
C THR A 22 12.92 -6.56 1.36
N THR A 23 12.03 -5.64 1.74
CA THR A 23 10.80 -5.90 2.49
C THR A 23 9.54 -5.68 1.67
N LEU A 24 9.63 -5.60 0.34
CA LEU A 24 8.45 -5.53 -0.52
C LEU A 24 7.57 -6.76 -0.33
N HIS A 25 6.38 -6.57 0.23
CA HIS A 25 5.35 -7.59 0.31
C HIS A 25 4.22 -7.26 -0.66
N ILE A 26 3.96 -8.11 -1.64
CA ILE A 26 2.86 -7.93 -2.58
C ILE A 26 1.62 -8.60 -2.01
N ASP A 27 0.58 -7.81 -1.80
CA ASP A 27 -0.70 -8.25 -1.22
C ASP A 27 -1.66 -8.67 -2.33
N ASN A 28 -1.85 -7.81 -3.33
CA ASN A 28 -2.72 -8.06 -4.47
C ASN A 28 -2.13 -7.57 -5.78
N GLU A 29 -2.32 -8.34 -6.84
CA GLU A 29 -1.98 -7.98 -8.22
C GLU A 29 -3.20 -8.15 -9.10
N GLU A 30 -3.64 -7.07 -9.73
CA GLU A 30 -4.82 -7.06 -10.59
C GLU A 30 -4.47 -6.41 -11.94
N PHE A 31 -4.84 -7.07 -13.03
CA PHE A 31 -4.71 -6.52 -14.38
C PHE A 31 -6.07 -5.96 -14.82
N LEU A 32 -6.09 -4.66 -15.09
CA LEU A 32 -7.25 -3.91 -15.56
C LEU A 32 -6.94 -3.39 -16.96
N ASP A 33 -7.43 -4.13 -17.97
CA ASP A 33 -7.21 -3.82 -19.39
C ASP A 33 -5.72 -3.64 -19.74
N ALA A 34 -5.31 -2.40 -20.01
CA ALA A 34 -3.92 -2.04 -20.35
C ALA A 34 -3.08 -1.63 -19.12
N SER A 35 -3.69 -1.58 -17.94
CA SER A 35 -3.08 -1.17 -16.68
C SER A 35 -2.98 -2.32 -15.69
N MET A 36 -2.04 -2.21 -14.77
CA MET A 36 -1.83 -3.13 -13.68
C MET A 36 -1.92 -2.34 -12.38
N GLN A 37 -2.78 -2.84 -11.50
CA GLN A 37 -2.95 -2.38 -10.15
C GLN A 37 -2.21 -3.33 -9.21
N LEU A 38 -1.28 -2.79 -8.42
CA LEU A 38 -0.47 -3.54 -7.48
C LEU A 38 -0.67 -2.96 -6.09
N ILE A 39 -1.19 -3.78 -5.18
CA ILE A 39 -1.29 -3.47 -3.76
C ILE A 39 -0.13 -4.15 -3.05
N CYS A 40 0.68 -3.38 -2.34
CA CYS A 40 1.83 -3.89 -1.62
C CYS A 40 2.08 -3.14 -0.31
N SER A 41 2.69 -3.84 0.64
CA SER A 41 3.20 -3.28 1.90
C SER A 41 4.70 -3.05 1.74
N ILE A 42 5.13 -1.79 1.91
CA ILE A 42 6.52 -1.36 1.83
C ILE A 42 6.73 -0.28 2.88
N ASP A 43 7.97 -0.10 3.32
CA ASP A 43 8.34 0.95 4.26
C ASP A 43 7.99 2.34 3.71
N SER A 44 7.32 3.17 4.51
CA SER A 44 6.97 4.54 4.11
C SER A 44 8.21 5.40 3.81
N ARG A 45 9.38 5.02 4.34
CA ARG A 45 10.67 5.67 4.10
C ARG A 45 11.07 5.67 2.63
N VAL A 46 10.69 4.63 1.87
CA VAL A 46 11.02 4.51 0.44
C VAL A 46 9.94 5.10 -0.47
N PHE A 47 8.88 5.70 0.08
CA PHE A 47 7.76 6.25 -0.69
C PHE A 47 8.23 7.27 -1.74
N GLN A 48 9.09 8.23 -1.36
CA GLN A 48 9.57 9.27 -2.26
C GLN A 48 10.42 8.69 -3.41
N GLU A 49 11.28 7.73 -3.07
CA GLU A 49 12.15 7.08 -4.04
C GLU A 49 11.34 6.18 -4.99
N LEU A 50 10.34 5.48 -4.45
CA LEU A 50 9.39 4.69 -5.22
C LEU A 50 8.56 5.56 -6.18
N ASN A 51 8.07 6.73 -5.72
CA ASN A 51 7.31 7.65 -6.55
C ASN A 51 8.15 8.18 -7.72
N THR A 52 9.39 8.57 -7.43
CA THR A 52 10.35 9.04 -8.43
C THR A 52 10.65 7.95 -9.45
N LEU A 53 10.91 6.73 -8.97
CA LEU A 53 11.13 5.57 -9.82
C LEU A 53 9.91 5.28 -10.71
N LEU A 54 8.71 5.27 -10.13
CA LEU A 54 7.46 5.04 -10.86
C LEU A 54 7.28 6.08 -11.96
N CYS A 55 7.42 7.36 -11.64
CA CYS A 55 7.31 8.43 -12.61
C CYS A 55 8.37 8.31 -13.72
N SER A 56 9.61 7.98 -13.37
CA SER A 56 10.70 7.80 -14.34
C SER A 56 10.47 6.61 -15.28
N GLU A 57 9.99 5.47 -14.77
CA GLU A 57 9.80 4.26 -15.58
C GLU A 57 8.53 4.35 -16.44
N THR A 58 7.47 4.96 -15.91
CA THR A 58 6.18 5.11 -16.60
C THR A 58 6.07 6.40 -17.41
N ARG A 59 7.14 7.21 -17.48
CA ARG A 59 7.12 8.55 -18.10
C ARG A 59 6.01 9.44 -17.56
N GLY A 60 5.75 9.35 -16.25
CA GLY A 60 4.71 10.09 -15.54
C GLY A 60 3.29 9.54 -15.67
N GLN A 61 3.10 8.37 -16.30
CA GLN A 61 1.78 7.75 -16.43
C GLN A 61 1.37 6.88 -15.23
N GLY A 62 2.33 6.53 -14.37
CA GLY A 62 2.10 5.72 -13.18
C GLY A 62 1.61 6.57 -12.01
N GLN A 63 0.69 6.03 -11.23
CA GLN A 63 0.14 6.64 -10.03
C GLN A 63 0.54 5.83 -8.79
N LEU A 64 1.01 6.54 -7.76
CA LEU A 64 1.33 5.96 -6.45
C LEU A 64 0.38 6.55 -5.41
N GLU A 65 -0.38 5.68 -4.76
CA GLU A 65 -1.30 6.03 -3.69
C GLU A 65 -0.82 5.43 -2.37
N LEU A 66 -0.65 6.29 -1.36
CA LEU A 66 -0.39 5.83 0.00
C LEU A 66 -1.70 5.35 0.61
N LEU A 67 -1.93 4.04 0.57
CA LEU A 67 -2.97 3.44 1.39
C LEU A 67 -2.55 3.56 2.85
N SER A 68 -3.24 4.40 3.61
CA SER A 68 -3.01 4.57 5.03
C SER A 68 -3.53 3.35 5.78
N PHE A 69 -2.73 2.28 5.86
CA PHE A 69 -2.98 1.23 6.83
C PHE A 69 -2.60 1.78 8.21
N ARG A 70 -3.61 1.86 9.09
CA ARG A 70 -3.40 2.01 10.52
C ARG A 70 -2.76 0.71 10.98
N ASP A 71 -1.43 0.68 11.06
CA ASP A 71 -0.74 -0.50 11.59
C ASP A 71 -0.60 -0.38 13.10
N VAL A 72 -1.01 -1.44 13.80
CA VAL A 72 -0.79 -1.80 15.21
C VAL A 72 -1.57 -1.01 16.27
N ALA A 73 -2.56 -1.70 16.83
CA ALA A 73 -2.49 -2.09 18.23
C ALA A 73 -2.65 -3.62 18.32
N GLU A 74 -1.58 -4.34 18.01
CA GLU A 74 -1.36 -5.67 18.59
C GLU A 74 -1.02 -5.42 20.07
N GLY A 75 -2.00 -5.60 20.96
CA GLY A 75 -1.84 -5.51 22.41
C GLY A 75 -2.18 -4.16 23.06
N ASP A 76 -3.46 -3.95 23.36
CA ASP A 76 -3.84 -3.34 24.64
C ASP A 76 -5.00 -4.17 25.20
N GLU A 77 -4.67 -4.92 26.24
CA GLU A 77 -5.60 -5.64 27.09
C GLU A 77 -6.57 -4.64 27.71
N THR A 78 -7.85 -5.01 27.82
CA THR A 78 -8.82 -4.45 28.79
C THR A 78 -9.55 -3.16 28.40
N LEU A 79 -10.77 -3.30 27.89
CA LEU A 79 -11.87 -2.42 28.29
C LEU A 79 -12.99 -3.29 28.90
N ASN A 80 -12.67 -3.84 30.06
CA ASN A 80 -13.66 -4.27 31.03
C ASN A 80 -14.17 -3.00 31.75
N ASP A 81 -15.49 -2.82 31.72
CA ASP A 81 -16.32 -2.20 32.76
C ASP A 81 -16.41 -0.66 32.88
N LEU A 82 -17.64 -0.17 32.63
CA LEU A 82 -18.53 0.52 33.59
C LEU A 82 -19.06 1.92 33.23
N HIS A 83 -20.36 1.96 32.88
CA HIS A 83 -21.47 2.75 33.44
C HIS A 83 -22.56 2.87 32.35
N GLU A 84 -23.68 2.14 32.42
CA GLU A 84 -24.86 2.39 33.26
C GLU A 84 -25.55 3.72 32.90
N GLU A 85 -26.70 3.66 32.21
CA GLU A 85 -27.91 4.30 32.73
C GLU A 85 -29.16 3.73 32.05
N LYS A 86 -30.19 3.55 32.89
CA LYS A 86 -31.53 3.07 32.59
C LYS A 86 -32.27 4.05 31.67
N THR A 87 -33.26 3.57 30.93
CA THR A 87 -34.57 4.24 30.90
C THR A 87 -35.65 3.22 30.61
N ASN A 88 -36.63 3.25 31.51
CA ASN A 88 -37.90 2.55 31.55
C ASN A 88 -38.85 3.14 30.49
N ASP A 89 -39.53 2.28 29.73
CA ASP A 89 -40.95 2.47 29.37
C ASP A 89 -41.64 1.11 29.37
#